data_AF-A0A4U0XFV0-F1
#
_entry.id   AF-A0A4U0XFV0-F1
#
_cell.length_a   1.000
_cell.length_b   1.000
_cell.length_c   1.000
_cell.angle_alpha   90.00
_cell.angle_beta   90.00
_cell.angle_gamma   90.00
#
_symmetry.space_group_name_H-M   'P 1'
#
loop_
_entity.id
_entity.type
_entity.pdbx_description
1 polymer ?
#
loop_
_entity_poly.entity_id
_entity_poly.type
_entity_poly.pdbx_seq_one_letter_code
_entity_poly.pdbx_strand_id
1 'polypeptide(L)'
;MASTSPTSSLGEFEKEIGLKKTTKTPQLTQQQEDLLEASEPPFTEHAAPQEDGGDLEKVTSAKPSVTNIRFVPNGGLRAWLQVLGSFFIYFNAWGIVNTFGTYQTYYETALLSASSPSDISWIGSMQAFLLMVVSALGGPLYDAGYVHHLLIGGSVLAVLGQFMLSLCSTYWQVFLAQGVCIGIGTGAMFVPGVAILSTYFSTKIATATGLAAAGSSLGGTIYPIVFHQLQPKIGFAWATRVLGFIMLATLIVSNCVLKVRVLPDGRRRFLDLSAFKEAP
;
A
#
# COMPACT_ATOMS: atom_id res chain seq x y z
N MET A 1 -22.59 39.12 59.41
CA MET A 1 -23.71 38.22 59.10
C MET A 1 -23.26 37.26 58.00
N ALA A 2 -23.29 35.95 58.34
CA ALA A 2 -23.43 34.72 57.52
C ALA A 2 -22.94 34.71 56.04
N SER A 3 -22.06 33.77 55.64
CA SER A 3 -22.34 32.36 55.24
C SER A 3 -22.63 32.26 53.73
N THR A 4 -22.17 31.34 52.88
CA THR A 4 -21.31 30.14 52.88
C THR A 4 -21.12 29.75 51.40
N SER A 5 -19.97 29.17 51.05
CA SER A 5 -19.74 28.40 49.83
C SER A 5 -20.42 27.02 49.88
N PRO A 6 -20.69 26.37 48.73
CA PRO A 6 -20.81 24.92 48.69
C PRO A 6 -19.87 24.29 47.65
N THR A 7 -18.77 23.73 48.14
CA THR A 7 -18.00 22.65 47.50
C THR A 7 -18.16 21.41 48.38
N SER A 8 -19.20 20.61 48.17
CA SER A 8 -19.40 19.37 48.97
C SER A 8 -20.37 18.38 48.30
N SER A 9 -20.03 17.84 47.13
CA SER A 9 -20.82 16.73 46.55
C SER A 9 -20.01 15.52 46.07
N LEU A 10 -18.74 15.41 46.44
CA LEU A 10 -17.91 14.24 46.06
C LEU A 10 -17.46 13.38 47.26
N GLY A 11 -17.64 13.85 48.49
CA GLY A 11 -17.28 13.09 49.70
C GLY A 11 -18.40 12.20 50.26
N GLU A 12 -19.64 12.36 49.78
CA GLU A 12 -20.80 11.60 50.29
C GLU A 12 -21.08 10.32 49.51
N PHE A 13 -20.53 10.16 48.30
CA PHE A 13 -20.69 8.94 47.50
C PHE A 13 -19.69 7.83 47.88
N GLU A 14 -18.60 8.15 48.59
CA GLU A 14 -17.59 7.16 49.02
C GLU A 14 -17.95 6.44 50.33
N LYS A 15 -19.03 6.81 51.02
CA LYS A 15 -19.40 6.22 52.32
C LYS A 15 -20.43 5.08 52.27
N GLU A 16 -21.02 4.79 51.12
CA GLU A 16 -22.13 3.82 51.01
C GLU A 16 -21.74 2.41 50.50
N ILE A 17 -20.45 2.17 50.20
CA ILE A 17 -19.98 0.85 49.74
C ILE A 17 -18.87 0.37 50.68
N GLY A 18 -19.26 -0.35 51.73
CA GLY A 18 -18.38 -0.88 52.77
C GLY A 18 -17.40 -1.97 52.27
N LEU A 19 -16.32 -1.59 51.59
CA LEU A 19 -15.24 -2.51 51.21
C LEU A 19 -13.98 -2.25 52.04
N LYS A 20 -13.73 -3.12 53.03
CA LYS A 20 -12.45 -3.20 53.76
C LYS A 20 -11.30 -3.45 52.77
N LYS A 21 -10.34 -2.54 52.67
CA LYS A 21 -9.04 -2.80 52.01
C LYS A 21 -8.25 -3.82 52.83
N THR A 22 -8.31 -5.09 52.41
CA THR A 22 -7.35 -6.13 52.80
C THR A 22 -6.71 -6.62 51.50
N THR A 23 -5.68 -5.93 51.02
CA THR A 23 -4.90 -6.43 49.88
C THR A 23 -3.70 -7.19 50.44
N LYS A 24 -3.90 -8.48 50.70
CA LYS A 24 -2.78 -9.43 50.78
C LYS A 24 -2.28 -9.64 49.35
N THR A 25 -1.00 -9.40 49.11
CA THR A 25 -0.31 -9.81 47.89
C THR A 25 -0.43 -11.34 47.74
N PRO A 26 -0.84 -11.88 46.58
CA PRO A 26 -0.85 -13.32 46.39
C PRO A 26 0.60 -13.81 46.34
N GLN A 27 0.97 -14.75 47.21
CA GLN A 27 2.24 -15.46 47.11
C GLN A 27 2.14 -16.43 45.93
N LEU A 28 3.07 -16.35 44.98
CA LEU A 28 3.17 -17.33 43.89
C LEU A 28 3.64 -18.66 44.48
N THR A 29 3.11 -19.76 43.93
CA THR A 29 3.57 -21.11 44.25
C THR A 29 4.93 -21.32 43.56
N GLN A 30 5.87 -22.03 44.20
CA GLN A 30 7.24 -22.28 43.65
C GLN A 30 7.24 -22.79 42.20
N GLN A 31 6.24 -23.60 41.83
CA GLN A 31 6.06 -24.12 40.48
C GLN A 31 5.79 -23.05 39.40
N GLN A 32 5.40 -21.84 39.82
CA GLN A 32 5.05 -20.70 38.98
C GLN A 32 6.21 -19.69 38.88
N GLU A 33 7.14 -19.71 39.85
CA GLU A 33 8.43 -19.02 39.78
C GLU A 33 9.39 -19.76 38.83
N ASP A 34 9.44 -21.10 38.89
CA ASP A 34 10.28 -21.94 38.01
C ASP A 34 9.91 -21.77 36.51
N LEU A 35 8.64 -21.51 36.20
CA LEU A 35 8.17 -21.29 34.81
C LEU A 35 8.52 -19.90 34.28
N LEU A 36 8.73 -18.92 35.15
CA LEU A 36 9.18 -17.58 34.75
C LEU A 36 10.69 -17.55 34.52
N GLU A 37 11.46 -18.25 35.37
CA GLU A 37 12.93 -18.34 35.26
C GLU A 37 13.36 -19.11 34.00
N ALA A 38 12.56 -20.07 33.53
CA ALA A 38 12.82 -20.81 32.28
C ALA A 38 12.55 -20.00 30.99
N SER A 39 11.99 -18.78 31.08
CA SER A 39 11.58 -17.97 29.92
C SER A 39 12.50 -16.79 29.59
N GLU A 40 13.50 -16.50 30.42
CA GLU A 40 14.48 -15.44 30.15
C GLU A 40 15.68 -15.99 29.36
N PRO A 41 16.06 -15.39 28.21
CA PRO A 41 17.33 -15.71 27.56
C PRO A 41 18.51 -15.17 28.40
N PRO A 42 19.64 -15.88 28.48
CA PRO A 42 20.73 -15.52 29.39
C PRO A 42 21.32 -14.15 29.04
N PHE A 43 21.33 -13.28 30.05
CA PHE A 43 22.02 -12.00 30.08
C PHE A 43 23.53 -12.25 29.91
N THR A 44 24.09 -11.84 28.77
CA THR A 44 25.53 -11.86 28.54
C THR A 44 26.13 -10.62 29.18
N GLU A 45 26.89 -10.84 30.25
CA GLU A 45 27.66 -9.84 30.97
C GLU A 45 28.72 -9.22 30.05
N HIS A 46 28.66 -7.89 29.89
CA HIS A 46 29.69 -7.11 29.20
C HIS A 46 30.97 -7.07 30.04
N ALA A 47 31.97 -7.89 29.69
CA ALA A 47 33.35 -7.68 30.11
C ALA A 47 33.99 -6.54 29.28
N ALA A 48 34.60 -5.59 29.97
CA ALA A 48 35.35 -4.46 29.41
C ALA A 48 36.73 -4.90 28.84
N PRO A 49 37.39 -4.09 28.01
CA PRO A 49 38.25 -4.54 26.92
C PRO A 49 39.69 -4.86 27.35
N GLN A 50 40.23 -5.93 26.77
CA GLN A 50 41.65 -6.26 26.84
C GLN A 50 42.25 -6.07 25.43
N GLU A 51 43.12 -5.08 25.29
CA GLU A 51 43.94 -4.85 24.09
C GLU A 51 44.98 -5.99 23.97
N ASP A 52 44.99 -6.72 22.86
CA ASP A 52 46.24 -7.10 22.20
C ASP A 52 46.06 -7.52 20.72
N GLY A 53 47.00 -7.06 19.90
CA GLY A 53 47.49 -7.63 18.65
C GLY A 53 46.54 -8.27 17.61
N GLY A 54 46.15 -7.45 16.63
CA GLY A 54 46.31 -7.78 15.19
C GLY A 54 45.52 -8.95 14.59
N ASP A 55 44.37 -8.64 13.98
CA ASP A 55 44.10 -9.06 12.59
C ASP A 55 43.03 -8.15 11.97
N LEU A 56 43.31 -7.64 10.77
CA LEU A 56 42.38 -6.83 10.00
C LEU A 56 41.27 -7.73 9.45
N GLU A 57 40.26 -8.03 10.28
CA GLU A 57 39.12 -8.80 9.82
C GLU A 57 38.26 -7.96 8.87
N LYS A 58 38.19 -8.41 7.62
CA LYS A 58 37.44 -7.80 6.53
C LYS A 58 36.01 -7.50 6.97
N VAL A 59 35.64 -6.22 6.94
CA VAL A 59 34.25 -5.76 6.88
C VAL A 59 33.62 -6.35 5.62
N THR A 60 33.13 -7.57 5.73
CA THR A 60 32.32 -8.20 4.70
C THR A 60 31.03 -7.40 4.68
N SER A 61 30.90 -6.55 3.66
CA SER A 61 29.70 -5.77 3.36
C SER A 61 28.49 -6.69 3.36
N ALA A 62 27.83 -6.82 4.52
CA ALA A 62 26.59 -7.55 4.67
C ALA A 62 25.56 -6.83 3.81
N LYS A 63 25.19 -7.45 2.69
CA LYS A 63 24.09 -6.97 1.87
C LYS A 63 22.86 -6.85 2.78
N PRO A 64 22.15 -5.71 2.81
CA PRO A 64 20.97 -5.59 3.64
C PRO A 64 19.95 -6.64 3.18
N SER A 65 19.67 -7.62 4.03
CA SER A 65 18.66 -8.67 3.84
C SER A 65 17.37 -8.27 4.56
N VAL A 66 16.21 -8.71 4.05
CA VAL A 66 14.87 -8.35 4.57
C VAL A 66 14.71 -8.72 6.06
N THR A 67 15.47 -9.71 6.54
CA THR A 67 15.44 -10.22 7.92
C THR A 67 16.19 -9.30 8.91
N ASN A 68 17.04 -8.39 8.45
CA ASN A 68 17.80 -7.48 9.33
C ASN A 68 17.01 -6.20 9.66
N ILE A 69 16.00 -6.33 10.53
CA ILE A 69 15.12 -5.23 10.98
C ILE A 69 15.92 -4.05 11.58
N ARG A 70 17.12 -4.31 12.15
CA ARG A 70 18.01 -3.28 12.73
C ARG A 70 18.43 -2.19 11.73
N PHE A 71 18.33 -2.43 10.43
CA PHE A 71 18.72 -1.47 9.38
C PHE A 71 17.53 -0.85 8.62
N VAL A 72 16.28 -0.95 9.10
CA VAL A 72 15.13 -0.31 8.42
C VAL A 72 15.07 1.20 8.78
N PRO A 73 15.06 2.13 7.80
CA PRO A 73 15.17 3.56 8.06
C PRO A 73 14.06 4.15 8.93
N ASN A 74 12.83 3.64 8.80
CA ASN A 74 11.64 4.14 9.51
C ASN A 74 11.39 5.66 9.37
N GLY A 75 11.98 6.30 8.37
CA GLY A 75 11.96 7.75 8.19
C GLY A 75 13.11 8.27 7.34
N GLY A 76 13.26 9.60 7.34
CA GLY A 76 14.17 10.33 6.48
C GLY A 76 13.59 10.64 5.09
N LEU A 77 14.17 11.62 4.41
CA LEU A 77 13.68 12.12 3.12
C LEU A 77 13.51 10.99 2.10
N ARG A 78 14.49 10.09 2.00
CA ARG A 78 14.46 8.96 1.04
C ARG A 78 13.29 8.01 1.29
N ALA A 79 12.94 7.73 2.55
CA ALA A 79 11.83 6.83 2.89
C ALA A 79 10.47 7.49 2.61
N TRP A 80 10.30 8.76 2.98
CA TRP A 80 9.07 9.51 2.71
C TRP A 80 8.85 9.79 1.22
N LEU A 81 9.94 9.94 0.47
CA LEU A 81 9.90 9.96 -0.99
C LEU A 81 9.31 8.65 -1.56
N GLN A 82 9.61 7.49 -0.99
CA GLN A 82 8.97 6.24 -1.42
C GLN A 82 7.46 6.26 -1.19
N VAL A 83 7.01 6.82 -0.05
CA VAL A 83 5.58 7.02 0.23
C VAL A 83 4.92 7.90 -0.83
N LEU A 84 5.57 8.99 -1.25
CA LEU A 84 5.09 9.83 -2.35
C LEU A 84 5.03 9.08 -3.69
N GLY A 85 6.04 8.27 -4.00
CA GLY A 85 6.05 7.44 -5.20
C GLY A 85 4.90 6.43 -5.21
N SER A 86 4.71 5.72 -4.10
CA SER A 86 3.61 4.77 -3.90
C SER A 86 2.25 5.47 -3.91
N PHE A 87 2.14 6.66 -3.33
CA PHE A 87 0.92 7.48 -3.35
C PHE A 87 0.42 7.69 -4.79
N PHE A 88 1.32 8.06 -5.71
CA PHE A 88 0.95 8.25 -7.10
C PHE A 88 0.68 6.93 -7.84
N ILE A 89 1.26 5.81 -7.43
CA ILE A 89 0.85 4.48 -7.93
C ILE A 89 -0.59 4.17 -7.50
N TYR A 90 -0.94 4.36 -6.22
CA TYR A 90 -2.31 4.20 -5.72
C TYR A 90 -3.30 5.14 -6.41
N PHE A 91 -2.90 6.40 -6.58
CA PHE A 91 -3.67 7.43 -7.28
C PHE A 91 -4.07 6.98 -8.69
N ASN A 92 -3.13 6.41 -9.44
CA ASN A 92 -3.40 5.98 -10.80
C ASN A 92 -4.13 4.63 -10.85
N ALA A 93 -3.66 3.63 -10.10
CA ALA A 93 -4.18 2.28 -10.16
C ALA A 93 -5.65 2.20 -9.74
N TRP A 94 -5.97 2.76 -8.58
CA TRP A 94 -7.33 2.73 -8.04
C TRP A 94 -8.15 3.94 -8.47
N GLY A 95 -7.53 5.10 -8.69
CA GLY A 95 -8.26 6.28 -9.14
C GLY A 95 -8.91 6.08 -10.50
N ILE A 96 -8.20 5.48 -11.47
CA ILE A 96 -8.78 5.22 -12.79
C ILE A 96 -9.86 4.12 -12.77
N VAL A 97 -9.75 3.14 -11.85
CA VAL A 97 -10.80 2.14 -11.63
C VAL A 97 -12.05 2.79 -11.05
N ASN A 98 -11.91 3.63 -10.02
CA ASN A 98 -13.03 4.35 -9.43
C ASN A 98 -13.70 5.33 -10.42
N THR A 99 -12.94 5.83 -11.40
CA THR A 99 -13.46 6.69 -12.47
C THR A 99 -14.35 5.96 -13.46
N PHE A 100 -14.32 4.62 -13.46
CA PHE A 100 -15.16 3.83 -14.36
C PHE A 100 -16.65 4.18 -14.22
N GLY A 101 -17.15 4.53 -13.04
CA GLY A 101 -18.55 4.94 -12.88
C GLY A 101 -18.92 6.13 -13.76
N THR A 102 -18.04 7.12 -13.88
CA THR A 102 -18.24 8.28 -14.77
C THR A 102 -18.13 7.90 -16.24
N TYR A 103 -17.17 7.04 -16.59
CA TYR A 103 -17.07 6.50 -17.95
C TYR A 103 -18.30 5.70 -18.34
N GLN A 104 -18.81 4.86 -17.45
CA GLN A 104 -20.00 4.05 -17.68
C GLN A 104 -21.21 4.92 -18.00
N THR A 105 -21.47 5.96 -17.21
CA THR A 105 -22.55 6.93 -17.52
C THR A 105 -22.36 7.56 -18.90
N TYR A 106 -21.13 7.96 -19.25
CA TYR A 106 -20.85 8.54 -20.56
C TYR A 106 -21.00 7.53 -21.71
N TYR A 107 -20.62 6.27 -21.49
CA TYR A 107 -20.74 5.20 -22.46
C TYR A 107 -22.20 4.85 -22.71
N GLU A 108 -23.02 4.73 -21.68
CA GLU A 108 -24.46 4.46 -21.80
C GLU A 108 -25.20 5.59 -22.52
N THR A 109 -24.81 6.85 -22.29
CA THR A 109 -25.55 8.02 -22.79
C THR A 109 -25.07 8.53 -24.16
N ALA A 110 -23.79 8.34 -24.50
CA ALA A 110 -23.20 8.98 -25.68
C ALA A 110 -22.39 8.04 -26.57
N LEU A 111 -21.40 7.32 -26.03
CA LEU A 111 -20.42 6.61 -26.87
C LEU A 111 -20.88 5.22 -27.32
N LEU A 112 -21.54 4.48 -26.42
CA LEU A 112 -21.92 3.07 -26.58
C LEU A 112 -23.42 2.88 -26.31
N SER A 113 -24.25 3.85 -26.69
CA SER A 113 -25.69 3.84 -26.43
C SER A 113 -26.45 2.65 -27.05
N ALA A 114 -25.82 1.94 -27.99
CA ALA A 114 -26.35 0.71 -28.59
C ALA A 114 -26.04 -0.55 -27.77
N SER A 115 -25.09 -0.50 -26.83
CA SER A 115 -24.71 -1.61 -25.95
C SER A 115 -25.54 -1.60 -24.68
N SER A 116 -25.78 -2.77 -24.09
CA SER A 116 -26.50 -2.83 -22.81
C SER A 116 -25.63 -2.32 -21.66
N PRO A 117 -26.23 -1.77 -20.57
CA PRO A 117 -25.48 -1.41 -19.36
C PRO A 117 -24.66 -2.56 -18.78
N SER A 118 -25.18 -3.79 -18.88
CA SER A 118 -24.49 -5.02 -18.47
C SER A 118 -23.22 -5.25 -19.28
N ASP A 119 -23.28 -5.11 -20.61
CA ASP A 119 -22.11 -5.24 -21.47
C ASP A 119 -21.06 -4.17 -21.16
N ILE A 120 -21.50 -2.92 -20.98
CA ILE A 120 -20.59 -1.82 -20.64
C ILE A 120 -19.88 -2.08 -19.31
N SER A 121 -20.61 -2.60 -18.30
CA SER A 121 -20.05 -2.88 -16.97
C SER A 121 -18.88 -3.88 -17.00
N TRP A 122 -18.85 -4.80 -17.96
CA TRP A 122 -17.74 -5.74 -18.14
C TRP A 122 -16.40 -5.05 -18.39
N ILE A 123 -16.39 -3.87 -19.00
CA ILE A 123 -15.16 -3.09 -19.23
C ILE A 123 -14.50 -2.76 -17.89
N GLY A 124 -15.26 -2.17 -16.96
CA GLY A 124 -14.76 -1.78 -15.64
C GLY A 124 -14.48 -2.98 -14.73
N SER A 125 -15.33 -4.00 -14.77
CA SER A 125 -15.10 -5.24 -14.02
C SER A 125 -13.82 -5.95 -14.48
N MET A 126 -13.58 -6.02 -15.79
CA MET A 126 -12.35 -6.59 -16.34
C MET A 126 -11.12 -5.77 -15.95
N GLN A 127 -11.23 -4.43 -15.97
CA GLN A 127 -10.15 -3.54 -15.51
C GLN A 127 -9.76 -3.82 -14.05
N ALA A 128 -10.75 -3.90 -13.14
CA ALA A 128 -10.51 -4.18 -11.73
C ALA A 128 -10.02 -5.63 -11.50
N PHE A 129 -10.57 -6.59 -12.23
CA PHE A 129 -10.12 -7.99 -12.19
C PHE A 129 -8.66 -8.12 -12.60
N LEU A 130 -8.25 -7.52 -13.72
CA LEU A 130 -6.87 -7.58 -14.20
C LEU A 130 -5.91 -6.81 -13.28
N LEU A 131 -6.33 -5.68 -12.71
CA LEU A 131 -5.56 -5.00 -11.67
C LEU A 131 -5.19 -5.99 -10.55
N MET A 132 -6.16 -6.74 -10.03
CA MET A 132 -5.94 -7.70 -8.94
C MET A 132 -5.12 -8.93 -9.38
N VAL A 133 -5.50 -9.57 -10.49
CA VAL A 133 -4.85 -10.80 -10.96
C VAL A 133 -3.42 -10.55 -11.40
N VAL A 134 -3.18 -9.51 -12.19
CA VAL A 134 -1.82 -9.17 -12.62
C VAL A 134 -0.97 -8.74 -11.43
N SER A 135 -1.56 -8.10 -10.42
CA SER A 135 -0.83 -7.82 -9.17
C SER A 135 -0.44 -9.10 -8.43
N ALA A 136 -1.36 -10.07 -8.29
CA ALA A 136 -1.05 -11.34 -7.65
C ALA A 136 0.08 -12.09 -8.38
N LEU A 137 0.03 -12.13 -9.71
CA LEU A 137 1.06 -12.75 -10.56
C LEU A 137 2.37 -11.95 -10.61
N GLY A 138 2.30 -10.63 -10.37
CA GLY A 138 3.45 -9.73 -10.34
C GLY A 138 4.34 -9.89 -9.10
N GLY A 139 3.82 -10.47 -8.01
CA GLY A 139 4.56 -10.73 -6.77
C GLY A 139 5.85 -11.54 -6.98
N PRO A 140 5.78 -12.76 -7.53
CA PRO A 140 6.97 -13.55 -7.84
C PRO A 140 7.95 -12.85 -8.80
N LEU A 141 7.44 -12.04 -9.73
CA LEU A 141 8.26 -11.28 -10.66
C LEU A 141 9.00 -10.12 -9.96
N TYR A 142 8.33 -9.47 -9.02
CA TYR A 142 8.93 -8.48 -8.11
C TYR A 142 10.03 -9.12 -7.26
N ASP A 143 9.74 -10.26 -6.63
CA ASP A 143 10.69 -11.00 -5.80
C ASP A 143 11.90 -11.51 -6.61
N ALA A 144 11.70 -11.80 -7.90
CA ALA A 144 12.78 -12.18 -8.82
C ALA A 144 13.65 -10.98 -9.30
N GLY A 145 13.38 -9.75 -8.85
CA GLY A 145 14.18 -8.58 -9.19
C GLY A 145 13.70 -7.74 -10.37
N TYR A 146 12.54 -8.06 -10.97
CA TYR A 146 12.02 -7.35 -12.14
C TYR A 146 11.25 -6.06 -11.79
N VAL A 147 11.58 -5.40 -10.68
CA VAL A 147 10.84 -4.24 -10.14
C VAL A 147 10.73 -3.10 -11.14
N HIS A 148 11.83 -2.70 -11.78
CA HIS A 148 11.82 -1.60 -12.75
C HIS A 148 11.05 -1.97 -14.03
N HIS A 149 11.05 -3.24 -14.43
CA HIS A 149 10.29 -3.72 -15.60
C HIS A 149 8.79 -3.66 -15.31
N LEU A 150 8.38 -4.06 -14.10
CA LEU A 150 7.00 -3.95 -13.64
C LEU A 150 6.53 -2.49 -13.54
N LEU A 151 7.34 -1.62 -12.94
CA LEU A 151 7.01 -0.19 -12.80
C LEU A 151 6.93 0.52 -14.15
N ILE A 152 7.99 0.45 -14.96
CA ILE A 152 8.06 1.19 -16.24
C ILE A 152 7.10 0.56 -17.24
N GLY A 153 7.13 -0.76 -17.38
CA GLY A 153 6.25 -1.48 -18.31
C GLY A 153 4.78 -1.27 -17.97
N GLY A 154 4.41 -1.39 -16.69
CA GLY A 154 3.06 -1.11 -16.22
C GLY A 154 2.65 0.34 -16.47
N SER A 155 3.54 1.30 -16.16
CA SER A 155 3.28 2.73 -16.36
C SER A 155 3.04 3.08 -17.82
N VAL A 156 3.90 2.59 -18.71
CA VAL A 156 3.78 2.79 -20.16
C VAL A 156 2.48 2.18 -20.66
N LEU A 157 2.13 0.96 -20.22
CA LEU A 157 0.93 0.27 -20.68
C LEU A 157 -0.36 0.96 -20.21
N ALA A 158 -0.39 1.45 -18.97
CA ALA A 158 -1.53 2.22 -18.45
C ALA A 158 -1.70 3.54 -19.20
N VAL A 159 -0.61 4.30 -19.38
CA VAL A 159 -0.62 5.56 -20.13
C VAL A 159 -1.03 5.34 -21.58
N LEU A 160 -0.44 4.34 -22.25
CA LEU A 160 -0.80 3.96 -23.60
C LEU A 160 -2.28 3.60 -23.70
N GLY A 161 -2.78 2.75 -22.79
CA GLY A 161 -4.20 2.36 -22.76
C GLY A 161 -5.13 3.56 -22.64
N GLN A 162 -4.78 4.54 -21.80
CA GLN A 162 -5.56 5.78 -21.65
C GLN A 162 -5.51 6.68 -22.89
N PHE A 163 -4.36 6.79 -23.56
CA PHE A 163 -4.28 7.52 -24.83
C PHE A 163 -5.02 6.80 -25.95
N MET A 164 -4.95 5.47 -26.01
CA MET A 164 -5.70 4.67 -26.99
C MET A 164 -7.20 4.76 -26.74
N LEU A 165 -7.64 4.80 -25.47
CA LEU A 165 -9.03 5.01 -25.11
C LEU A 165 -9.60 6.30 -25.72
N SER A 166 -8.79 7.35 -25.83
CA SER A 166 -9.21 8.62 -26.45
C SER A 166 -9.58 8.51 -27.93
N LEU A 167 -9.16 7.43 -28.60
CA LEU A 167 -9.40 7.19 -30.02
C LEU A 167 -10.53 6.16 -30.25
N CYS A 168 -11.04 5.54 -29.19
CA CYS A 168 -12.03 4.49 -29.31
C CYS A 168 -13.42 5.04 -29.65
N SER A 169 -14.10 4.35 -30.57
CA SER A 169 -15.49 4.65 -30.95
C SER A 169 -16.41 3.43 -30.85
N THR A 170 -15.86 2.23 -30.61
CA THR A 170 -16.64 0.99 -30.52
C THR A 170 -16.33 0.21 -29.25
N TYR A 171 -17.29 -0.62 -28.81
CA TYR A 171 -17.21 -1.38 -27.56
C TYR A 171 -15.90 -2.17 -27.42
N TRP A 172 -15.53 -2.96 -28.44
CA TRP A 172 -14.33 -3.80 -28.39
C TRP A 172 -13.03 -3.00 -28.26
N GLN A 173 -12.97 -1.81 -28.86
CA GLN A 173 -11.82 -0.92 -28.73
C GLN A 173 -11.70 -0.39 -27.30
N VAL A 174 -12.82 0.06 -26.72
CA VAL A 174 -12.89 0.53 -25.33
C VAL A 174 -12.53 -0.61 -24.37
N PHE A 175 -13.07 -1.81 -24.59
CA PHE A 175 -12.78 -2.99 -23.77
C PHE A 175 -11.29 -3.34 -23.77
N LEU A 176 -10.64 -3.33 -24.95
CA LEU A 176 -9.21 -3.63 -25.05
C LEU A 176 -8.34 -2.52 -24.45
N ALA A 177 -8.66 -1.25 -24.70
CA ALA A 177 -7.89 -0.12 -24.20
C ALA A 177 -8.04 0.07 -22.68
N GLN A 178 -9.28 0.11 -22.19
CA GLN A 178 -9.57 0.40 -20.79
C GLN A 178 -9.60 -0.86 -19.92
N GLY A 179 -10.34 -1.88 -20.33
CA GLY A 179 -10.44 -3.13 -19.58
C GLY A 179 -9.09 -3.84 -19.50
N VAL A 180 -8.48 -4.11 -20.65
CA VAL A 180 -7.28 -4.95 -20.73
C VAL A 180 -5.99 -4.15 -20.56
N CYS A 181 -5.73 -3.16 -21.41
CA CYS A 181 -4.45 -2.45 -21.44
C CYS A 181 -4.20 -1.66 -20.15
N ILE A 182 -5.17 -0.83 -19.72
CA ILE A 182 -5.06 -0.12 -18.44
C ILE A 182 -5.05 -1.11 -17.26
N GLY A 183 -5.91 -2.12 -17.25
CA GLY A 183 -5.97 -3.12 -16.17
C GLY A 183 -4.65 -3.88 -15.95
N ILE A 184 -4.01 -4.35 -17.02
CA ILE A 184 -2.68 -4.98 -16.93
C ILE A 184 -1.63 -3.96 -16.50
N GLY A 185 -1.66 -2.75 -17.05
CA GLY A 185 -0.69 -1.70 -16.74
C GLY A 185 -0.70 -1.32 -15.26
N THR A 186 -1.89 -1.06 -14.72
CA THR A 186 -2.08 -0.72 -13.31
C THR A 186 -1.77 -1.90 -12.40
N GLY A 187 -2.12 -3.13 -12.79
CA GLY A 187 -1.78 -4.33 -12.03
C GLY A 187 -0.28 -4.58 -11.92
N ALA A 188 0.46 -4.43 -13.02
CA ALA A 188 1.90 -4.64 -13.04
C ALA A 188 2.65 -3.63 -12.15
N MET A 189 2.26 -2.34 -12.19
CA MET A 189 2.91 -1.31 -11.38
C MET A 189 2.46 -1.29 -9.90
N PHE A 190 1.31 -1.88 -9.57
CA PHE A 190 0.75 -1.82 -8.22
C PHE A 190 1.62 -2.60 -7.21
N VAL A 191 2.07 -3.80 -7.57
CA VAL A 191 2.92 -4.66 -6.72
C VAL A 191 4.15 -3.93 -6.19
N PRO A 192 5.03 -3.37 -7.04
CA PRO A 192 6.19 -2.64 -6.55
C PRO A 192 5.82 -1.39 -5.76
N GLY A 193 4.71 -0.72 -6.09
CA GLY A 193 4.19 0.41 -5.33
C GLY A 193 3.86 0.07 -3.89
N VAL A 194 3.32 -1.13 -3.63
CA VAL A 194 3.02 -1.60 -2.26
C VAL A 194 4.26 -2.17 -1.59
N ALA A 195 4.99 -3.04 -2.29
CA ALA A 195 6.08 -3.83 -1.70
C ALA A 195 7.29 -2.99 -1.27
N ILE A 196 7.57 -1.87 -1.96
CA ILE A 196 8.69 -0.98 -1.59
C ILE A 196 8.51 -0.40 -0.20
N LEU A 197 7.27 -0.08 0.24
CA LEU A 197 7.03 0.54 1.55
C LEU A 197 7.53 -0.35 2.70
N SER A 198 7.29 -1.66 2.60
CA SER A 198 7.73 -2.65 3.58
C SER A 198 9.26 -2.76 3.72
N THR A 199 10.02 -2.26 2.75
CA THR A 199 11.50 -2.23 2.80
C THR A 199 12.06 -0.97 3.47
N TYR A 200 11.25 0.09 3.59
CA TYR A 200 11.66 1.38 4.18
C TYR A 200 11.08 1.62 5.57
N PHE A 201 9.97 0.97 5.90
CA PHE A 201 9.27 1.13 7.17
C PHE A 201 8.98 -0.24 7.80
N SER A 202 9.23 -0.34 9.11
CA SER A 202 8.80 -1.44 9.97
C SER A 202 7.80 -0.93 11.00
N THR A 203 8.25 -0.16 11.99
CA THR A 203 7.40 0.37 13.07
C THR A 203 6.35 1.39 12.58
N LYS A 204 6.64 2.11 11.49
CA LYS A 204 5.72 3.11 10.89
C LYS A 204 5.06 2.65 9.59
N ILE A 205 5.07 1.34 9.30
CA ILE A 205 4.54 0.81 8.04
C ILE A 205 3.05 1.13 7.86
N ALA A 206 2.25 1.05 8.92
CA ALA A 206 0.82 1.36 8.86
C ALA A 206 0.58 2.82 8.44
N THR A 207 1.33 3.77 8.99
CA THR A 207 1.24 5.19 8.62
C THR A 207 1.71 5.42 7.19
N ALA A 208 2.82 4.80 6.77
CA ALA A 208 3.35 4.92 5.43
C ALA A 208 2.38 4.36 4.38
N THR A 209 1.86 3.15 4.61
CA THR A 209 0.87 2.50 3.74
C THR A 209 -0.45 3.27 3.75
N GLY A 210 -0.91 3.77 4.90
CA GLY A 210 -2.12 4.59 4.98
C GLY A 210 -2.00 5.89 4.18
N LEU A 211 -0.85 6.58 4.28
CA LEU A 211 -0.60 7.79 3.49
C LEU A 211 -0.53 7.46 1.99
N ALA A 212 0.17 6.40 1.59
CA ALA A 212 0.20 5.97 0.19
C ALA A 212 -1.20 5.61 -0.33
N ALA A 213 -1.98 4.86 0.45
CA ALA A 213 -3.34 4.44 0.11
C ALA A 213 -4.30 5.62 -0.04
N ALA A 214 -4.10 6.72 0.68
CA ALA A 214 -4.88 7.95 0.53
C ALA A 214 -4.82 8.52 -0.90
N GLY A 215 -3.77 8.18 -1.68
CA GLY A 215 -3.69 8.50 -3.10
C GLY A 215 -4.85 7.96 -3.90
N SER A 216 -5.39 6.78 -3.55
CA SER A 216 -6.52 6.17 -4.24
C SER A 216 -7.79 7.03 -4.16
N SER A 217 -8.08 7.59 -2.99
CA SER A 217 -9.22 8.50 -2.78
C SER A 217 -9.06 9.80 -3.55
N LEU A 218 -7.85 10.38 -3.54
CA LEU A 218 -7.59 11.61 -4.30
C LEU A 218 -7.71 11.36 -5.80
N GLY A 219 -7.17 10.27 -6.31
CA GLY A 219 -7.30 9.87 -7.73
C GLY A 219 -8.74 9.62 -8.11
N GLY A 220 -9.47 8.86 -7.29
CA GLY A 220 -10.89 8.57 -7.49
C GLY A 220 -11.81 9.79 -7.38
N THR A 221 -11.30 10.92 -6.89
CA THR A 221 -12.03 12.19 -6.86
C THR A 221 -11.63 13.10 -8.04
N ILE A 222 -10.33 13.25 -8.29
CA ILE A 222 -9.81 14.15 -9.32
C ILE A 222 -10.19 13.66 -10.72
N TYR A 223 -9.98 12.38 -11.03
CA TYR A 223 -10.22 11.85 -12.38
C TYR A 223 -11.67 12.04 -12.85
N PRO A 224 -12.71 11.66 -12.05
CA PRO A 224 -14.11 11.91 -12.41
C PRO A 224 -14.44 13.38 -12.60
N ILE A 225 -13.98 14.25 -11.68
CA ILE A 225 -14.28 15.68 -11.73
C ILE A 225 -13.69 16.30 -13.00
N VAL A 226 -12.43 15.99 -13.31
CA VAL A 226 -11.77 16.50 -14.52
C VAL A 226 -12.49 16.01 -15.77
N PHE A 227 -12.85 14.72 -15.83
CA PHE A 227 -13.59 14.18 -16.96
C PHE A 227 -14.95 14.87 -17.14
N HIS A 228 -15.75 14.95 -16.08
CA HIS A 228 -17.10 15.53 -16.10
C HIS A 228 -17.07 17.02 -16.49
N GLN A 229 -16.05 17.77 -16.08
CA GLN A 229 -15.92 19.19 -16.40
C GLN A 229 -15.40 19.46 -17.82
N LEU A 230 -14.53 18.57 -18.34
CA LEU A 230 -13.88 18.77 -19.63
C LEU A 230 -14.62 18.09 -20.78
N GLN A 231 -15.19 16.91 -20.58
CA GLN A 231 -15.91 16.15 -21.59
C GLN A 231 -16.95 16.99 -22.36
N PRO A 232 -17.82 17.81 -21.71
CA PRO A 232 -18.79 18.63 -22.44
C PRO A 232 -18.17 19.83 -23.16
N LYS A 233 -16.96 20.28 -22.78
CA LYS A 233 -16.30 21.47 -23.33
C LYS A 233 -15.36 21.18 -24.48
N ILE A 234 -14.58 20.10 -24.37
CA ILE A 234 -13.51 19.75 -25.33
C ILE A 234 -13.71 18.36 -25.96
N GLY A 235 -14.80 17.67 -25.62
CA GLY A 235 -15.14 16.35 -26.11
C GLY A 235 -14.41 15.22 -25.38
N PHE A 236 -14.85 13.98 -25.66
CA PHE A 236 -14.32 12.76 -25.04
C PHE A 236 -12.83 12.58 -25.29
N ALA A 237 -12.39 12.65 -26.55
CA ALA A 237 -11.01 12.38 -26.91
C ALA A 237 -10.01 13.26 -26.14
N TRP A 238 -10.24 14.58 -26.10
CA TRP A 238 -9.36 15.49 -25.37
C TRP A 238 -9.50 15.39 -23.86
N ALA A 239 -10.70 15.19 -23.32
CA ALA A 239 -10.88 14.96 -21.88
C ALA A 239 -10.10 13.73 -21.41
N THR A 240 -10.21 12.61 -22.13
CA THR A 240 -9.48 11.37 -21.84
C THR A 240 -7.96 11.54 -21.97
N ARG A 241 -7.47 12.35 -22.93
CA ARG A 241 -6.04 12.71 -23.05
C ARG A 241 -5.55 13.55 -21.89
N VAL A 242 -6.34 14.49 -21.38
CA VAL A 242 -5.98 15.27 -20.19
C VAL A 242 -5.76 14.36 -18.99
N LEU A 243 -6.62 13.35 -18.79
CA LEU A 243 -6.39 12.33 -17.76
C LEU A 243 -5.13 11.51 -18.04
N GLY A 244 -4.86 11.17 -19.31
CA GLY A 244 -3.61 10.54 -19.73
C GLY A 244 -2.36 11.38 -19.39
N PHE A 245 -2.41 12.71 -19.53
CA PHE A 245 -1.31 13.58 -19.14
C PHE A 245 -1.14 13.67 -17.62
N ILE A 246 -2.23 13.71 -16.85
CA ILE A 246 -2.20 13.67 -15.38
C ILE A 246 -1.55 12.36 -14.92
N MET A 247 -1.97 11.24 -15.50
CA MET A 247 -1.40 9.92 -15.23
C MET A 247 0.08 9.87 -15.62
N LEU A 248 0.46 10.36 -16.79
CA LEU A 248 1.86 10.41 -17.23
C LEU A 248 2.72 11.23 -16.25
N ALA A 249 2.29 12.43 -15.88
CA ALA A 249 3.03 13.31 -14.98
C ALA A 249 3.24 12.67 -13.60
N THR A 250 2.17 12.11 -13.03
CA THR A 250 2.22 11.46 -11.70
C THR A 250 3.03 10.16 -11.72
N LEU A 251 2.93 9.36 -12.78
CA LEU A 251 3.73 8.15 -12.93
C LEU A 251 5.21 8.43 -13.21
N ILE A 252 5.55 9.52 -13.90
CA ILE A 252 6.96 9.95 -14.03
C ILE A 252 7.54 10.20 -12.64
N VAL A 253 6.82 10.90 -11.76
CA VAL A 253 7.26 11.11 -10.38
C VAL A 253 7.45 9.77 -9.65
N SER A 254 6.50 8.85 -9.74
CA SER A 254 6.65 7.51 -9.15
C SER A 254 7.89 6.78 -9.66
N ASN A 255 8.12 6.75 -10.98
CA ASN A 255 9.23 6.04 -11.59
C ASN A 255 10.60 6.66 -11.25
N CYS A 256 10.68 7.98 -11.08
CA CYS A 256 11.92 8.66 -10.68
C CYS A 256 12.26 8.46 -9.19
N VAL A 257 11.23 8.37 -8.34
CA VAL A 257 11.39 8.39 -6.89
C VAL A 257 11.48 6.99 -6.28
N LEU A 258 10.74 6.02 -6.83
CA LEU A 258 10.71 4.66 -6.33
C LEU A 258 12.06 3.96 -6.53
N LYS A 259 12.64 3.48 -5.42
CA LYS A 259 13.91 2.78 -5.40
C LYS A 259 13.81 1.50 -4.60
N VAL A 260 14.32 0.42 -5.17
CA VAL A 260 14.42 -0.87 -4.48
C VAL A 260 15.59 -0.80 -3.50
N ARG A 261 15.32 -1.09 -2.22
CA ARG A 261 16.36 -1.15 -1.17
C ARG A 261 16.91 -2.55 -0.99
N VAL A 262 16.03 -3.54 -0.96
CA VAL A 262 16.35 -4.94 -0.65
C VAL A 262 15.47 -5.84 -1.50
N LEU A 263 16.07 -6.90 -2.07
CA LEU A 263 15.36 -7.99 -2.72
C LEU A 263 15.36 -9.22 -1.79
N PRO A 264 14.29 -10.03 -1.75
CA PRO A 264 14.28 -11.26 -0.97
C PRO A 264 15.38 -12.23 -1.42
N ASP A 265 16.03 -12.88 -0.45
CA ASP A 265 17.00 -13.95 -0.72
C ASP A 265 16.26 -15.25 -1.08
N GLY A 266 15.70 -15.33 -2.30
CA GLY A 266 15.07 -16.56 -2.81
C GLY A 266 14.00 -16.34 -3.86
N ARG A 267 13.99 -17.19 -4.90
CA ARG A 267 12.99 -17.16 -5.98
C ARG A 267 11.70 -17.81 -5.48
N ARG A 268 10.68 -17.02 -5.13
CA ARG A 268 9.35 -17.57 -4.79
C ARG A 268 8.73 -18.26 -6.01
N ARG A 269 8.11 -19.42 -5.78
CA ARG A 269 7.42 -20.19 -6.83
C ARG A 269 6.11 -19.50 -7.19
N PHE A 270 5.75 -19.45 -8.49
CA PHE A 270 4.55 -18.75 -8.96
C PHE A 270 3.23 -19.26 -8.37
N LEU A 271 3.20 -20.54 -7.99
CA LEU A 271 2.07 -21.17 -7.31
C LEU A 271 2.64 -22.03 -6.19
N ASP A 272 2.39 -21.62 -4.95
CA ASP A 272 2.66 -22.46 -3.78
C ASP A 272 1.37 -23.11 -3.31
N LEU A 273 1.01 -24.24 -3.93
CA LEU A 273 -0.15 -25.04 -3.58
C LEU A 273 -0.04 -25.67 -2.19
N SER A 274 1.12 -25.56 -1.54
CA SER A 274 1.35 -26.02 -0.16
C SER A 274 0.64 -25.13 0.85
N ALA A 275 0.42 -23.84 0.53
CA ALA A 275 -0.34 -22.92 1.37
C ALA A 275 -1.81 -23.35 1.55
N PHE A 276 -2.38 -24.08 0.60
CA PHE A 276 -3.73 -24.65 0.72
C PHE A 276 -3.78 -25.94 1.55
N LYS A 277 -2.62 -26.42 2.04
CA LYS A 277 -2.51 -27.62 2.88
C LYS A 277 -2.18 -27.31 4.33
N GLU A 278 -1.97 -26.04 4.67
CA GLU A 278 -1.77 -25.61 6.06
C GLU A 278 -3.13 -25.59 6.77
N ALA A 279 -3.25 -26.36 7.86
CA ALA A 279 -4.45 -26.40 8.69
C ALA A 279 -4.60 -25.09 9.49
N PRO A 280 -5.85 -24.63 9.76
CA PRO A 280 -6.13 -23.36 10.43
C PRO A 280 -5.64 -23.32 11.89
#